data_AF-E5VGX7-F1
#
_entry.id   AF-E5VGX7-F1
#
_cell.length_a   1.000
_cell.length_b   1.000
_cell.length_c   1.000
_cell.angle_alpha   90.00
_cell.angle_beta   90.00
_cell.angle_gamma   90.00
#
_symmetry.space_group_name_H-M   'P 1'
#
loop_
_entity.id
_entity.type
_entity.pdbx_description
1 polymer ?
#
loop_
_entity_poly.entity_id
_entity_poly.type
_entity_poly.pdbx_seq_one_letter_code
_entity_poly.pdbx_strand_id
1 'polypeptide(L)'
;MIPARQNGSSIMPGKINPVIPEVVSQVAYLIIGHDYTITMAAEAGQCEEYIEKSVGISTALCPYIGYAKSAEIAKKSLKTGISVKELVLEECLLKEEELKEILKSEKMTQPMREKVMKAVS
;
A
#
# COMPACT_ATOMS: atom_id res chain seq x y z
N MET A 1 -34.30 -21.38 -13.71
CA MET A 1 -34.37 -20.44 -14.85
C MET A 1 -33.70 -19.15 -14.43
N ILE A 2 -32.73 -18.64 -15.18
CA ILE A 2 -31.99 -17.40 -14.82
C ILE A 2 -32.80 -16.19 -15.34
N PRO A 3 -32.93 -15.08 -14.57
CA PRO A 3 -33.70 -13.92 -15.01
C PRO A 3 -33.20 -13.37 -16.35
N ALA A 4 -34.12 -13.14 -17.29
CA ALA A 4 -33.81 -12.50 -18.56
C ALA A 4 -33.50 -11.01 -18.32
N ARG A 5 -32.30 -10.57 -18.71
CA ARG A 5 -31.85 -9.17 -18.53
C ARG A 5 -31.74 -8.41 -19.85
N GLN A 6 -31.45 -9.12 -20.94
CA GLN A 6 -31.34 -8.56 -22.30
C GLN A 6 -31.44 -9.67 -23.35
N ASN A 7 -31.63 -9.29 -24.63
CA ASN A 7 -31.57 -10.22 -25.75
C ASN A 7 -30.16 -10.79 -25.89
N GLY A 8 -30.06 -12.11 -26.01
CA GLY A 8 -28.80 -12.84 -26.15
C GLY A 8 -28.25 -12.89 -27.57
N SER A 9 -29.00 -12.41 -28.57
CA SER A 9 -28.54 -12.34 -29.96
C SER A 9 -29.25 -11.21 -30.70
N SER A 10 -28.51 -10.53 -31.57
CA SER A 10 -29.05 -9.56 -32.53
C SER A 10 -29.79 -10.22 -33.70
N ILE A 11 -29.61 -11.53 -33.92
CA ILE A 11 -30.17 -12.27 -35.07
C ILE A 11 -31.26 -13.25 -34.64
N MET A 12 -31.15 -13.86 -33.45
CA MET A 12 -32.12 -14.87 -32.97
C MET A 12 -33.13 -14.26 -32.01
N PRO A 13 -34.40 -14.03 -32.42
CA PRO A 13 -35.43 -13.48 -31.56
C PRO A 13 -35.73 -14.43 -30.39
N GLY A 14 -35.87 -13.89 -29.17
CA GLY A 14 -36.23 -14.64 -27.97
C GLY A 14 -35.07 -15.42 -27.31
N LYS A 15 -33.88 -15.45 -27.91
CA LYS A 15 -32.69 -16.03 -27.25
C LYS A 15 -32.27 -15.17 -26.07
N ILE A 16 -32.08 -15.78 -24.90
CA ILE A 16 -31.62 -15.12 -23.66
C ILE A 16 -30.32 -15.81 -23.20
N ASN A 17 -29.29 -15.02 -22.94
CA ASN A 17 -27.99 -15.52 -22.45
C ASN A 17 -27.78 -15.18 -20.97
N PRO A 18 -26.99 -15.98 -20.24
CA PRO A 18 -26.65 -15.73 -18.84
C PRO A 18 -25.52 -14.68 -18.69
N VAL A 19 -25.75 -13.47 -19.19
CA VAL A 19 -24.72 -12.42 -19.29
C VAL A 19 -24.16 -11.94 -17.94
N ILE A 20 -24.95 -12.02 -16.87
CA ILE A 20 -24.49 -11.65 -15.52
C ILE A 20 -23.45 -12.68 -15.01
N PRO A 21 -23.75 -13.99 -14.98
CA PRO A 21 -22.72 -15.01 -14.72
C PRO A 21 -21.49 -14.90 -15.62
N GLU A 22 -21.67 -14.58 -16.91
CA GLU A 22 -20.55 -14.41 -17.86
C GLU A 22 -19.61 -13.28 -17.43
N VAL A 23 -20.13 -12.09 -17.13
CA VAL A 23 -19.28 -10.96 -16.69
C VAL A 23 -18.66 -11.21 -15.32
N VAL A 24 -19.36 -11.92 -14.41
CA VAL A 24 -18.80 -12.31 -13.12
C VAL A 24 -17.59 -13.24 -13.31
N SER A 25 -17.67 -14.21 -14.22
CA SER A 25 -16.54 -15.08 -14.54
C SER A 25 -15.35 -14.30 -15.13
N GLN A 26 -15.61 -13.34 -16.02
CA GLN A 26 -14.56 -12.48 -16.58
C GLN A 26 -13.86 -11.64 -15.52
N VAL A 27 -14.63 -11.03 -14.60
CA VAL A 27 -14.08 -10.26 -13.47
C VAL A 27 -13.29 -11.17 -12.54
N ALA A 28 -13.76 -12.40 -12.27
CA ALA A 28 -13.02 -13.36 -11.46
C ALA A 28 -11.66 -13.72 -12.08
N TYR A 29 -11.59 -13.94 -13.40
CA TYR A 29 -10.32 -14.19 -14.08
C TYR A 29 -9.37 -13.00 -14.00
N LEU A 30 -9.88 -11.77 -14.10
CA LEU A 30 -9.08 -10.56 -13.96
C LEU A 30 -8.50 -10.43 -12.55
N ILE A 31 -9.31 -10.66 -11.51
CA ILE A 31 -8.88 -10.62 -10.11
C ILE A 31 -7.77 -11.65 -9.85
N ILE A 32 -7.93 -12.88 -10.34
CA ILE A 32 -6.92 -13.94 -10.20
C ILE A 32 -5.61 -13.54 -10.89
N GLY A 33 -5.68 -12.96 -12.10
CA GLY A 33 -4.50 -12.47 -12.80
C GLY A 33 -3.76 -11.36 -12.03
N HIS A 34 -4.51 -10.42 -11.43
CA HIS A 34 -3.93 -9.38 -10.58
C HIS A 34 -3.30 -9.94 -9.31
N ASP A 35 -3.97 -10.86 -8.62
CA ASP A 35 -3.45 -11.53 -7.42
C ASP A 35 -2.14 -12.28 -7.72
N TYR A 36 -2.09 -13.00 -8.84
CA TYR A 36 -0.88 -13.69 -9.28
C TYR A 36 0.26 -12.71 -9.60
N THR A 37 -0.05 -11.58 -10.25
CA THR A 37 0.95 -10.53 -10.53
C THR A 37 1.52 -9.94 -9.24
N ILE A 38 0.66 -9.66 -8.25
CA ILE A 38 1.08 -9.16 -6.94
C ILE A 38 1.92 -10.21 -6.21
N THR A 39 1.53 -11.48 -6.27
CA THR A 39 2.29 -12.59 -5.67
C THR A 39 3.70 -12.65 -6.25
N MET A 40 3.85 -12.60 -7.57
CA MET A 40 5.16 -12.57 -8.22
C MET A 40 5.98 -11.33 -7.82
N ALA A 41 5.35 -10.16 -7.72
CA ALA A 41 6.01 -8.93 -7.29
C ALA A 41 6.51 -9.01 -5.83
N ALA A 42 5.72 -9.66 -4.95
CA ALA A 42 6.08 -9.90 -3.57
C ALA A 42 7.27 -10.88 -3.46
N GLU A 43 7.24 -11.99 -4.21
CA GLU A 43 8.36 -12.95 -4.26
C GLU A 43 9.65 -12.32 -4.80
N ALA A 44 9.53 -11.41 -5.77
CA ALA A 44 10.65 -10.66 -6.32
C ALA A 44 11.17 -9.53 -5.40
N GLY A 45 10.55 -9.31 -4.23
CA GLY A 45 10.94 -8.28 -3.27
C GLY A 45 10.52 -6.84 -3.63
N GLN A 46 9.70 -6.65 -4.67
CA GLN A 46 9.28 -5.31 -5.09
C GLN A 46 8.41 -4.60 -4.05
N CYS A 47 7.63 -5.35 -3.27
CA CYS A 47 6.82 -4.80 -2.18
C CYS A 47 7.68 -4.10 -1.12
N GLU A 48 8.82 -4.68 -0.76
CA GLU A 48 9.75 -4.08 0.20
C GLU A 48 10.36 -2.80 -0.39
N GLU A 49 10.82 -2.87 -1.64
CA GLU A 49 11.38 -1.71 -2.36
C GLU A 49 10.40 -0.52 -2.41
N TYR A 50 9.10 -0.79 -2.65
CA TYR A 50 8.08 0.25 -2.63
C TYR A 50 7.89 0.89 -1.25
N ILE A 51 7.99 0.12 -0.17
CA ILE A 51 7.94 0.67 1.19
C ILE A 51 9.16 1.56 1.44
N GLU A 52 10.37 1.10 1.07
CA GLU A 52 11.60 1.86 1.29
C GLU A 52 11.62 3.21 0.57
N LYS A 53 11.03 3.26 -0.63
CA LYS A 53 10.91 4.48 -1.44
C LYS A 53 9.68 5.32 -1.11
N SER A 54 8.76 4.80 -0.30
CA SER A 54 7.49 5.49 -0.01
C SER A 54 7.71 6.65 0.96
N VAL A 55 7.23 7.84 0.58
CA VAL A 55 7.19 9.00 1.48
C VAL A 55 6.24 8.78 2.67
N GLY A 56 5.27 7.86 2.53
CA GLY A 56 4.29 7.55 3.56
C GLY A 56 4.91 7.06 4.88
N ILE A 57 6.12 6.47 4.82
CA ILE A 57 6.84 5.98 6.01
C ILE A 57 7.20 7.10 6.99
N SER A 58 7.24 8.36 6.54
CA SER A 58 7.44 9.53 7.41
C SER A 58 6.39 9.68 8.50
N THR A 59 5.17 9.14 8.28
CA THR A 59 4.08 9.17 9.27
C THR A 59 4.44 8.36 10.52
N ALA A 60 5.17 7.26 10.35
CA ALA A 60 5.63 6.42 11.47
C ALA A 60 6.65 7.15 12.37
N LEU A 61 7.29 8.21 11.85
CA LEU A 61 8.27 9.02 12.57
C LEU A 61 7.61 10.09 13.45
N CYS A 62 6.35 10.47 13.18
CA CYS A 62 5.67 11.57 13.87
C CYS A 62 5.71 11.49 15.41
N PRO A 63 5.54 10.31 16.05
CA PRO A 63 5.62 10.19 17.51
C PRO A 63 7.04 10.39 18.08
N TYR A 64 8.08 10.29 17.26
CA TYR A 64 9.48 10.33 17.69
C TYR A 64 10.14 11.69 17.40
N ILE A 65 9.89 12.26 16.23
CA ILE A 65 10.51 13.53 15.79
C ILE A 65 9.50 14.69 15.72
N GLY A 66 8.22 14.42 15.98
CA GLY A 66 7.13 15.40 15.91
C GLY A 66 6.60 15.60 14.49
N TYR A 67 5.31 15.99 14.39
CA TYR A 67 4.62 16.16 13.12
C TYR A 67 5.29 17.17 12.18
N ALA A 68 5.70 18.33 12.71
CA ALA A 68 6.31 19.39 11.91
C ALA A 68 7.59 18.92 11.21
N LYS A 69 8.44 18.18 11.94
CA LYS A 69 9.70 17.66 11.40
C LYS A 69 9.48 16.51 10.42
N SER A 70 8.58 15.58 10.73
CA SER A 70 8.18 14.53 9.78
C SER A 70 7.63 15.10 8.46
N ALA A 71 6.81 16.14 8.53
CA ALA A 71 6.26 16.80 7.36
C ALA A 71 7.33 17.54 6.54
N GLU A 72 8.34 18.11 7.19
CA GLU A 72 9.49 18.72 6.53
C GLU A 72 10.30 17.65 5.75
N ILE A 73 10.62 16.53 6.39
CA ILE A 73 11.32 15.40 5.76
C ILE A 73 10.52 14.85 4.57
N ALA A 74 9.21 14.67 4.72
CA ALA A 74 8.35 14.22 3.62
C ALA A 74 8.40 15.17 2.41
N LYS A 75 8.32 16.48 2.66
CA LYS A 75 8.44 17.50 1.59
C LYS A 75 9.82 17.52 0.97
N LYS A 76 10.88 17.32 1.76
CA LYS A 76 12.26 17.27 1.27
C LYS A 76 12.46 16.05 0.39
N SER A 77 12.00 14.87 0.81
CA SER A 77 12.04 13.63 0.03
C SER A 77 11.34 13.77 -1.33
N LEU A 78 10.14 14.38 -1.35
CA LEU A 78 9.42 14.64 -2.61
C LEU A 78 10.15 15.59 -3.56
N LYS A 79 10.92 16.56 -3.02
CA LYS A 79 11.65 17.55 -3.83
C LYS A 79 12.99 17.02 -4.33
N THR A 80 13.70 16.26 -3.51
CA THR A 80 15.07 15.81 -3.81
C THR A 80 15.11 14.42 -4.44
N GLY A 81 14.06 13.61 -4.28
CA GLY A 81 14.05 12.21 -4.67
C GLY A 81 14.87 11.30 -3.74
N ILE A 82 15.43 11.84 -2.66
CA ILE A 82 16.16 11.10 -1.63
C ILE A 82 15.16 10.40 -0.71
N SER A 83 15.48 9.19 -0.27
CA SER A 83 14.57 8.43 0.60
C SER A 83 14.38 9.10 1.97
N VAL A 84 13.24 8.85 2.60
CA VAL A 84 12.97 9.34 3.97
C VAL A 84 14.01 8.80 4.95
N LYS A 85 14.47 7.55 4.77
CA LYS A 85 15.50 6.93 5.62
C LYS A 85 16.81 7.72 5.58
N GLU A 86 17.31 8.02 4.38
CA GLU A 86 18.56 8.76 4.19
C GLU A 86 18.47 10.17 4.78
N LEU A 87 17.36 10.89 4.54
CA LEU A 87 17.18 12.25 5.07
C LEU A 87 17.15 12.31 6.60
N VAL A 88 16.60 11.29 7.25
CA VAL A 88 16.57 11.20 8.72
C VAL A 88 17.97 10.98 9.30
N LEU A 89 18.80 10.18 8.62
CA LEU A 89 20.19 9.92 9.00
C LEU A 89 21.08 11.15 8.72
N GLU A 90 20.90 11.83 7.58
CA GLU A 90 21.61 13.05 7.24
C GLU A 90 21.37 14.18 8.26
N GLU A 91 20.13 14.32 8.71
CA GLU A 91 19.75 15.34 9.70
C GLU A 91 20.04 14.92 11.15
N CYS A 92 20.67 13.75 11.36
CA CYS A 92 21.00 13.18 12.67
C CYS A 92 19.81 13.14 13.64
N LEU A 93 18.60 12.89 13.13
CA LEU A 93 17.36 12.94 13.93
C LEU A 93 17.15 11.69 14.78
N LEU A 94 17.62 10.54 14.29
CA LEU A 94 17.52 9.24 14.94
C LEU A 94 18.78 8.43 14.65
N LYS A 95 19.14 7.51 15.56
CA LYS A 95 20.20 6.53 15.28
C LYS A 95 19.74 5.51 14.25
N GLU A 96 20.68 4.92 13.53
CA GLU A 96 20.38 3.92 12.51
C GLU A 96 19.62 2.71 13.08
N GLU A 97 19.99 2.27 14.29
CA GLU A 97 19.33 1.15 14.96
C GLU A 97 17.88 1.49 15.34
N GLU A 98 17.65 2.70 15.85
CA GLU A 98 16.31 3.18 16.23
C GLU A 98 15.42 3.32 15.00
N LEU A 99 15.97 3.85 13.90
CA LEU A 99 15.26 4.03 12.65
C LEU A 99 14.85 2.69 12.02
N LYS A 100 15.76 1.71 11.99
CA LYS A 100 15.46 0.34 11.53
C LYS A 100 14.36 -0.31 12.36
N GLU A 101 14.39 -0.08 13.67
CA GLU A 101 13.43 -0.66 14.60
C GLU A 101 12.05 0.00 14.54
N ILE A 102 11.97 1.29 14.17
CA ILE A 102 10.72 2.03 13.95
C ILE A 102 10.10 1.67 12.59
N LEU A 103 10.92 1.61 11.53
CA LEU A 103 10.48 1.39 10.16
C LEU A 103 10.29 -0.08 9.79
N LYS A 104 10.33 -0.99 10.78
CA LYS A 104 10.06 -2.40 10.56
C LYS A 104 8.60 -2.62 10.12
N SER A 105 8.40 -3.25 8.97
CA SER A 105 7.10 -3.43 8.30
C SER A 105 6.02 -4.01 9.23
N GLU A 106 6.38 -5.01 10.04
CA GLU A 106 5.50 -5.66 11.02
C GLU A 106 4.96 -4.70 12.11
N LYS A 107 5.72 -3.66 12.46
CA LYS A 107 5.30 -2.68 13.47
C LYS A 107 4.40 -1.61 12.90
N MET A 108 4.60 -1.26 11.63
CA MET A 108 3.77 -0.28 10.94
C MET A 108 2.35 -0.80 10.66
N THR A 109 2.14 -2.12 10.70
CA THR A 109 0.81 -2.74 10.52
C THR A 109 0.04 -2.93 11.83
N GLN A 110 0.63 -2.60 12.98
CA GLN A 110 0.01 -2.74 14.29
C GLN A 110 -0.24 -1.37 14.93
N PRO A 111 -1.28 -1.23 15.76
CA PRO A 111 -1.42 -0.04 16.58
C PRO A 111 -0.21 0.10 17.50
N MET A 112 0.29 1.32 17.60
CA MET A 112 1.48 1.64 18.40
C MET A 112 1.21 1.35 19.88
N ARG A 113 2.00 0.47 20.51
CA ARG A 113 1.82 0.14 21.93
C ARG A 113 2.09 1.36 22.82
N GLU A 114 1.24 1.54 23.83
CA GLU A 114 1.19 2.61 24.86
C GLU A 114 2.52 3.13 25.41
N LYS A 115 3.61 2.34 25.39
CA LYS A 115 4.92 2.74 25.94
C LYS A 115 5.54 3.96 25.24
N VAL A 116 5.17 4.28 24.00
CA VAL A 116 5.69 5.45 23.27
C VAL A 116 4.91 6.73 23.64
N MET A 117 3.61 6.64 23.93
CA MET A 117 2.79 7.82 24.27
C MET A 117 3.20 8.48 25.60
N LYS A 118 3.79 7.71 26.54
CA LYS A 118 4.28 8.25 27.82
C LYS A 118 5.62 8.99 27.74
N ALA A 119 6.31 8.98 26.60
CA ALA A 119 7.56 9.73 26.42
C ALA A 119 7.33 11.14 25.82
N VAL A 120 6.09 11.45 25.42
CA VAL A 120 5.69 12.71 24.75
C VAL A 120 4.60 13.46 25.54
N SER A 121 4.34 13.06 26.78
CA SER A 121 3.53 13.78 27.77
C SER A 121 4.39 14.11 28.98
#